data_AF-A0A450U0D9-F1
#
_entry.id   AF-A0A450U0D9-F1
#
_cell.length_a   1.000
_cell.length_b   1.000
_cell.length_c   1.000
_cell.angle_alpha   90.00
_cell.angle_beta   90.00
_cell.angle_gamma   90.00
#
_symmetry.space_group_name_H-M   'P 1'
#
loop_
_entity.id
_entity.type
_entity.pdbx_description
1 polymer ?
#
loop_
_entity_poly.entity_id
_entity_poly.type
_entity_poly.pdbx_seq_one_letter_code
_entity_poly.pdbx_strand_id
1 'polypeptide(L)'
;MSRCQSALDAVVATKAAAKEAVTAKDGKFDALEDSMKKAFRYAEDAVDDDDAKLARIGWSARHAPTPLAVPGQVRSLHVTAQGEGWLEMDWKKPADGGRVATYRIQRREAAPAPGRWWRSPWRPRPGLRIRRGDRCWSIAWWRRIRLAKGRRVIR
;
A
#
# COMPACT_ATOMS: atom_id res chain seq x y z
N MET A 1 -35.95 -0.30 35.41
CA MET A 1 -34.66 0.05 34.77
C MET A 1 -33.71 -1.14 34.61
N SER A 2 -33.46 -1.97 35.63
CA SER A 2 -32.52 -3.13 35.56
C SER A 2 -32.79 -4.15 34.43
N ARG A 3 -34.06 -4.53 34.16
CA ARG A 3 -34.39 -5.48 33.08
C ARG A 3 -34.06 -4.95 31.67
N CYS A 4 -34.28 -3.66 31.42
CA CYS A 4 -33.93 -3.04 30.14
C CYS A 4 -32.42 -3.03 29.92
N GLN A 5 -31.65 -2.79 30.98
CA GLN A 5 -30.19 -2.85 30.93
C GLN A 5 -29.70 -4.26 30.61
N SER A 6 -30.23 -5.28 31.31
CA SER A 6 -29.89 -6.68 31.04
C SER A 6 -30.21 -7.11 29.60
N ALA A 7 -31.34 -6.66 29.04
CA ALA A 7 -31.68 -6.93 27.64
C ALA A 7 -30.71 -6.24 26.66
N LEU A 8 -30.28 -5.01 26.96
CA LEU A 8 -29.28 -4.30 26.15
C LEU A 8 -27.93 -5.03 26.15
N ASP A 9 -27.47 -5.46 27.34
CA ASP A 9 -26.20 -6.17 27.51
C ASP A 9 -26.21 -7.51 26.73
N ALA A 10 -27.35 -8.23 26.73
CA ALA A 10 -27.52 -9.46 25.94
C ALA A 10 -27.43 -9.20 24.42
N VAL A 11 -28.01 -8.09 23.93
CA VAL A 11 -27.91 -7.70 22.51
C VAL A 11 -26.47 -7.33 22.14
N VAL A 12 -25.74 -6.65 23.04
CA VAL A 12 -24.33 -6.31 22.80
C VAL A 12 -23.46 -7.58 22.78
N ALA A 13 -23.69 -8.51 23.71
CA ALA A 13 -22.96 -9.78 23.77
C ALA A 13 -23.19 -10.64 22.51
N THR A 14 -24.44 -10.74 22.04
CA THR A 14 -24.76 -11.49 20.81
C THR A 14 -24.16 -10.84 19.56
N LYS A 15 -24.18 -9.50 19.46
CA LYS A 15 -23.49 -8.78 18.37
C LYS A 15 -21.98 -8.98 18.40
N ALA A 16 -21.37 -9.00 19.59
CA ALA A 16 -19.95 -9.27 19.75
C ALA A 16 -19.62 -10.70 19.30
N ALA A 17 -20.39 -11.70 19.74
CA ALA A 17 -20.21 -13.09 19.34
C ALA A 17 -20.37 -13.28 17.82
N ALA A 18 -21.37 -12.64 17.21
CA ALA A 18 -21.56 -12.67 15.75
C ALA A 18 -20.36 -12.06 15.00
N LYS A 19 -19.80 -10.96 15.52
CA LYS A 19 -18.61 -10.34 14.94
C LYS A 19 -17.39 -11.26 15.02
N GLU A 20 -17.17 -11.93 16.15
CA GLU A 20 -16.09 -12.91 16.30
C GLU A 20 -16.28 -14.14 15.40
N ALA A 21 -17.52 -14.58 15.18
CA ALA A 21 -17.79 -15.65 14.23
C ALA A 21 -17.46 -15.25 12.78
N VAL A 22 -17.76 -13.99 12.40
CA VAL A 22 -17.42 -13.45 11.08
C VAL A 22 -15.91 -13.32 10.91
N THR A 23 -15.18 -12.79 11.89
CA THR A 23 -13.72 -12.68 11.82
C THR A 23 -13.06 -14.06 11.71
N ALA A 24 -13.55 -15.07 12.43
CA ALA A 24 -13.07 -16.43 12.32
C ALA A 24 -13.34 -17.04 10.94
N LYS A 25 -14.53 -16.79 10.37
CA LYS A 25 -14.89 -17.22 9.01
C LYS A 25 -14.01 -16.54 7.95
N ASP A 26 -13.81 -15.24 8.06
CA ASP A 26 -12.95 -14.48 7.16
C ASP A 26 -11.48 -14.96 7.24
N GLY A 27 -10.98 -15.27 8.44
CA GLY A 27 -9.66 -15.88 8.62
C GLY A 27 -9.50 -17.25 7.95
N LYS A 28 -10.56 -18.06 7.89
CA LYS A 28 -10.55 -19.33 7.14
C LYS A 28 -10.52 -19.10 5.63
N PHE A 29 -11.24 -18.08 5.13
CA PHE A 29 -11.17 -17.70 3.72
C PHE A 29 -9.79 -17.18 3.34
N ASP A 30 -9.18 -16.35 4.19
CA ASP A 30 -7.80 -15.87 4.00
C ASP A 30 -6.80 -17.05 3.93
N ALA A 31 -6.93 -18.02 4.82
CA ALA A 31 -6.06 -19.21 4.82
C ALA A 31 -6.23 -20.07 3.57
N LEU A 32 -7.47 -20.21 3.08
CA LEU A 32 -7.75 -20.91 1.82
C LEU A 32 -7.15 -20.16 0.63
N GLU A 33 -7.34 -18.85 0.56
CA GLU A 33 -6.77 -17.98 -0.47
C GLU A 33 -5.24 -18.11 -0.51
N ASP A 34 -4.58 -18.07 0.64
CA ASP A 34 -3.14 -18.24 0.76
C ASP A 34 -2.68 -19.63 0.32
N SER A 35 -3.43 -20.68 0.63
CA SER A 35 -3.11 -22.03 0.18
C SER A 35 -3.25 -22.19 -1.33
N MET A 36 -4.29 -21.61 -1.93
CA MET A 36 -4.49 -21.64 -3.39
C MET A 36 -3.38 -20.87 -4.10
N LYS A 37 -3.01 -19.68 -3.62
CA LYS A 37 -1.88 -18.90 -4.17
C LYS A 37 -0.57 -19.67 -4.14
N LYS A 38 -0.30 -20.43 -3.07
CA LYS A 38 0.90 -21.28 -2.98
C LYS A 38 0.88 -22.40 -4.01
N ALA A 39 -0.27 -23.04 -4.24
CA ALA A 39 -0.41 -24.08 -5.25
C ALA A 39 -0.16 -23.53 -6.67
N PHE A 40 -0.71 -22.35 -6.98
CA PHE A 40 -0.45 -21.68 -8.26
C PHE A 40 1.03 -21.33 -8.43
N ARG A 41 1.65 -20.72 -7.42
CA ARG A 41 3.09 -20.39 -7.45
C ARG A 41 3.96 -21.63 -7.65
N TYR A 42 3.67 -22.71 -6.93
CA TYR A 42 4.42 -23.96 -7.09
C TYR A 42 4.35 -24.51 -8.51
N ALA A 43 3.18 -24.49 -9.13
CA ALA A 43 3.01 -24.96 -10.50
C ALA A 43 3.65 -24.02 -11.54
N GLU A 44 3.64 -22.70 -11.33
CA GLU A 44 4.41 -21.72 -12.11
C GLU A 44 5.92 -22.00 -12.02
N ASP A 45 6.44 -22.14 -10.79
CA ASP A 45 7.86 -22.40 -10.53
C ASP A 45 8.31 -23.76 -11.12
N ALA A 46 7.45 -24.79 -11.05
CA ALA A 46 7.76 -26.12 -11.58
C ALA A 46 7.94 -26.16 -13.11
N VAL A 47 7.37 -25.18 -13.83
CA VAL A 47 7.52 -25.06 -15.28
C VAL A 47 8.44 -23.91 -15.69
N ASP A 48 9.14 -23.27 -14.75
CA ASP A 48 10.01 -22.10 -14.97
C ASP A 48 9.28 -20.96 -15.70
N ASP A 49 8.03 -20.68 -15.29
CA ASP A 49 7.16 -19.66 -15.91
C ASP A 49 6.91 -19.87 -17.42
N ASP A 50 7.05 -21.10 -17.95
CA ASP A 50 6.79 -21.43 -19.35
C ASP A 50 5.29 -21.43 -19.68
N ASP A 51 4.83 -20.33 -20.28
CA ASP A 51 3.45 -20.10 -20.70
C ASP A 51 2.88 -21.22 -21.60
N ALA A 52 3.70 -21.85 -22.44
CA ALA A 52 3.25 -22.93 -23.32
C ALA A 52 2.96 -24.21 -22.54
N LYS A 53 3.72 -24.47 -21.47
CA LYS A 53 3.45 -25.60 -20.56
C LYS A 53 2.23 -25.34 -19.68
N LEU A 54 2.05 -24.11 -19.19
CA LEU A 54 0.86 -23.71 -18.42
C LEU A 54 -0.42 -23.83 -19.26
N ALA A 55 -0.39 -23.41 -20.53
CA ALA A 55 -1.52 -23.51 -21.44
C ALA A 55 -2.02 -24.95 -21.63
N ARG A 56 -1.11 -25.95 -21.62
CA ARG A 56 -1.47 -27.37 -21.79
C ARG A 56 -2.31 -27.94 -20.65
N ILE A 57 -2.17 -27.40 -19.43
CA ILE A 57 -2.98 -27.78 -18.27
C ILE A 57 -4.22 -26.89 -18.08
N GLY A 58 -4.54 -26.08 -19.10
CA GLY A 58 -5.69 -25.17 -19.08
C GLY A 58 -5.48 -23.93 -18.22
N TRP A 59 -4.24 -23.60 -17.88
CA TRP A 59 -3.90 -22.38 -17.16
C TRP A 59 -3.49 -21.28 -18.13
N SER A 60 -3.91 -20.04 -17.87
CA SER A 60 -3.52 -18.91 -18.68
C SER A 60 -2.10 -18.47 -18.34
N ALA A 61 -1.33 -18.13 -19.37
CA ALA A 61 -0.11 -17.34 -19.27
C ALA A 61 -0.31 -16.10 -18.39
N ARG A 62 0.77 -15.60 -17.78
CA ARG A 62 0.69 -14.32 -17.07
C ARG A 62 0.22 -13.22 -18.04
N HIS A 63 -0.72 -12.39 -17.59
CA HIS A 63 -1.13 -11.24 -18.38
C HIS A 63 0.10 -10.36 -18.63
N ALA A 64 0.42 -10.12 -19.90
CA ALA A 64 1.55 -9.28 -20.27
C ALA A 64 1.43 -7.92 -19.58
N PRO A 65 2.52 -7.36 -19.03
CA PRO A 65 2.49 -6.03 -18.42
C PRO A 65 2.00 -5.03 -19.46
N THR A 66 0.87 -4.39 -19.24
CA THR A 66 0.44 -3.29 -20.09
C THR A 66 1.34 -2.09 -19.81
N PRO A 67 2.18 -1.64 -20.76
CA PRO A 67 3.04 -0.50 -20.53
C PRO A 67 2.17 0.72 -20.24
N LEU A 68 2.33 1.31 -19.06
CA LEU A 68 1.66 2.56 -18.74
C LEU A 68 2.28 3.65 -19.60
N ALA A 69 1.45 4.36 -20.36
CA ALA A 69 1.90 5.56 -21.06
C ALA A 69 2.56 6.53 -20.07
N VAL A 70 3.56 7.29 -20.54
CA VAL A 70 4.27 8.25 -19.70
C VAL A 70 3.23 9.21 -19.09
N PRO A 71 3.16 9.33 -17.75
CA PRO A 71 2.26 10.28 -17.12
C PRO A 71 2.69 11.71 -17.45
N GLY A 72 1.74 12.61 -17.65
CA GLY A 72 2.05 14.01 -17.88
C GLY A 72 2.63 14.72 -16.65
N GLN A 73 2.86 16.03 -16.79
CA GLN A 73 3.45 16.85 -15.75
C GLN A 73 2.48 17.11 -14.59
N VAL A 74 2.97 16.93 -13.35
CA VAL A 74 2.27 17.30 -12.11
C VAL A 74 2.15 18.82 -12.03
N ARG A 75 0.99 19.31 -11.57
CA ARG A 75 0.67 20.74 -11.55
C ARG A 75 0.50 21.24 -10.13
N SER A 76 0.69 22.55 -9.93
CA SER A 76 0.37 23.25 -8.68
C SER A 76 1.01 22.64 -7.43
N LEU A 77 2.30 22.29 -7.48
CA LEU A 77 3.04 21.87 -6.28
C LEU A 77 3.20 23.07 -5.35
N HIS A 78 2.67 22.97 -4.14
CA HIS A 78 2.83 23.97 -3.09
C HIS A 78 3.04 23.30 -1.74
N VAL A 79 3.75 24.01 -0.86
CA VAL A 79 3.95 23.60 0.53
C VAL A 79 2.79 24.16 1.35
N THR A 80 2.07 23.29 2.05
CA THR A 80 0.90 23.66 2.84
C THR A 80 1.29 23.94 4.29
N ALA A 81 2.26 23.19 4.83
CA ALA A 81 2.83 23.45 6.14
C ALA A 81 4.27 22.92 6.24
N GLN A 82 5.06 23.54 7.11
CA GLN A 82 6.45 23.15 7.37
C GLN A 82 6.73 23.21 8.87
N GLY A 83 7.50 22.26 9.36
CA GLY A 83 8.08 22.30 10.69
C GLY A 83 9.45 21.66 10.73
N GLU A 84 10.01 21.50 11.93
CA GLU A 84 11.33 20.89 12.09
C GLU A 84 11.26 19.40 11.69
N GLY A 85 11.98 19.05 10.62
CA GLY A 85 12.08 17.66 10.14
C GLY A 85 10.88 17.16 9.32
N TRP A 86 9.88 17.98 9.03
CA TRP A 86 8.72 17.58 8.21
C TRP A 86 8.24 18.69 7.27
N LEU A 87 7.61 18.25 6.18
CA LEU A 87 7.02 19.11 5.16
C LEU A 87 5.71 18.48 4.70
N GLU A 88 4.64 19.28 4.71
CA GLU A 88 3.36 18.94 4.12
C GLU A 88 3.21 19.68 2.80
N MET A 89 2.87 18.94 1.74
CA MET A 89 2.85 19.45 0.38
C MET A 89 1.62 18.93 -0.34
N ASP A 90 1.05 19.78 -1.19
CA ASP A 90 -0.07 19.46 -2.05
C ASP A 90 0.28 19.69 -3.52
N TRP A 91 -0.24 18.80 -4.37
CA TRP A 91 -0.09 18.91 -5.82
C TRP A 91 -1.29 18.32 -6.56
N LYS A 92 -1.54 18.84 -7.77
CA LYS A 92 -2.59 18.35 -8.67
C LYS A 92 -2.03 17.28 -9.60
N LYS A 93 -2.82 16.22 -9.81
CA LYS A 93 -2.52 15.20 -10.82
C LYS A 93 -2.35 15.83 -12.22
N PRO A 94 -1.55 15.22 -13.10
CA PRO A 94 -1.45 15.63 -14.50
C PRO A 94 -2.83 15.73 -15.17
N ALA A 95 -3.02 16.69 -16.08
CA ALA A 95 -4.22 16.70 -16.93
C ALA A 95 -4.15 15.60 -17.97
N ASP A 96 -2.96 15.44 -18.54
CA ASP A 96 -2.71 14.66 -19.75
C ASP A 96 -1.70 13.54 -19.47
N GLY A 97 -1.64 12.57 -20.40
CA GLY A 97 -0.73 11.44 -20.34
C GLY A 97 -1.34 10.20 -19.66
N GLY A 98 -0.48 9.21 -19.39
CA GLY A 98 -0.89 7.93 -18.83
C GLY A 98 -1.22 7.96 -17.33
N ARG A 99 -1.83 6.87 -16.84
CA ARG A 99 -2.18 6.71 -15.43
C ARG A 99 -0.91 6.79 -14.57
N VAL A 100 -0.91 7.71 -13.62
CA VAL A 100 0.20 7.86 -12.67
C VAL A 100 0.25 6.65 -11.73
N ALA A 101 1.36 5.91 -11.74
CA ALA A 101 1.62 4.84 -10.78
C ALA A 101 2.13 5.37 -9.43
N THR A 102 3.20 6.17 -9.46
CA THR A 102 3.89 6.70 -8.27
C THR A 102 4.44 8.10 -8.53
N TYR A 103 4.55 8.92 -7.49
CA TYR A 103 5.20 10.24 -7.55
C TYR A 103 6.60 10.17 -6.92
N ARG A 104 7.62 10.68 -7.62
CA ARG A 104 8.98 10.83 -7.09
C ARG A 104 9.19 12.29 -6.66
N ILE A 105 9.39 12.52 -5.36
CA ILE A 105 9.67 13.85 -4.81
C ILE A 105 11.19 14.01 -4.71
N GLN A 106 11.71 15.12 -5.23
CA GLN A 106 13.13 15.46 -5.18
C GLN A 106 13.30 16.82 -4.50
N ARG A 107 14.34 16.94 -3.67
CA ARG A 107 14.73 18.20 -3.03
C ARG A 107 16.12 18.56 -3.53
N ARG A 108 16.29 19.81 -3.96
CA ARG A 108 17.61 20.40 -4.21
C ARG A 108 18.03 21.17 -2.97
N GLU A 109 19.21 20.90 -2.43
CA GLU A 109 19.82 21.77 -1.43
C GLU A 109 20.27 23.06 -2.11
N ALA A 110 20.00 24.21 -1.48
CA ALA A 110 20.54 25.48 -1.97
C ALA A 110 22.06 25.37 -1.89
N ALA A 111 22.73 25.46 -3.04
CA ALA A 111 24.19 25.53 -3.06
C ALA A 111 24.62 26.79 -2.30
N PRO A 112 25.63 26.71 -1.40
CA PRO A 112 26.22 27.91 -0.87
C PRO A 112 27.04 28.57 -2.00
N ALA A 113 26.56 29.73 -2.46
CA ALA A 113 27.21 30.62 -3.43
C ALA A 113 27.45 30.04 -4.85
N PRO A 114 27.52 30.90 -5.89
CA PRO A 114 27.81 30.44 -7.25
C PRO A 114 29.24 29.90 -7.32
N GLY A 115 29.40 28.62 -7.70
CA GLY A 115 30.69 28.08 -8.14
C GLY A 115 31.17 26.76 -7.53
N ARG A 116 30.50 26.18 -6.52
CA ARG A 116 30.88 24.84 -6.01
C ARG A 116 29.80 23.80 -6.22
N TRP A 117 30.13 22.75 -6.97
CA TRP A 117 29.36 21.52 -7.09
C TRP A 117 30.01 20.45 -6.19
N TRP A 118 29.27 19.91 -5.22
CA TRP A 118 29.67 18.66 -4.57
C TRP A 118 28.83 17.51 -5.15
N ARG A 119 29.49 16.43 -5.59
CA ARG A 119 28.87 15.10 -5.62
C ARG A 119 29.00 14.52 -4.22
N SER A 120 27.92 14.49 -3.46
CA SER A 120 27.86 13.72 -2.22
C SER A 120 26.84 12.59 -2.38
N PRO A 121 27.21 11.33 -2.05
CA PRO A 121 26.27 10.23 -2.00
C PRO A 121 25.31 10.43 -0.83
N TRP A 122 24.02 10.30 -1.12
CA TRP A 122 22.91 10.57 -0.20
C TRP A 122 22.93 9.64 1.03
N ARG A 123 22.72 10.22 2.22
CA ARG A 123 22.29 9.51 3.44
C ARG A 123 20.92 10.06 3.87
N PRO A 124 19.90 9.21 4.10
CA PRO A 124 18.65 9.69 4.69
C PRO A 124 18.90 10.19 6.11
N ARG A 125 18.47 11.42 6.43
CA ARG A 125 18.26 11.81 7.83
C ARG A 125 17.07 11.02 8.39
N PRO A 126 17.19 10.41 9.58
CA PRO A 126 16.05 9.74 10.22
C PRO A 126 14.92 10.74 10.46
N GLY A 127 13.68 10.40 10.06
CA GLY A 127 12.48 11.11 10.51
C GLY A 127 11.71 11.94 9.48
N LEU A 128 12.15 12.03 8.21
CA LEU A 128 11.37 12.75 7.20
C LEU A 128 10.03 12.04 6.93
N ARG A 129 8.94 12.64 7.43
CA ARG A 129 7.58 12.15 7.25
C ARG A 129 6.84 13.06 6.27
N ILE A 130 6.60 12.55 5.07
CA ILE A 130 5.80 13.24 4.04
C ILE A 130 4.35 12.75 4.19
N ARG A 131 3.43 13.68 4.49
CA ARG A 131 1.98 13.42 4.48
C ARG A 131 1.37 14.20 3.32
N ARG A 132 0.39 13.60 2.66
CA ARG A 132 -0.43 14.24 1.63
C ARG A 132 -1.63 14.87 2.32
N GLY A 133 -1.84 16.17 2.09
CA GLY A 133 -3.06 16.90 2.46
C GLY A 133 -4.25 16.47 1.59
N ASP A 134 -5.45 16.53 2.15
CA ASP A 134 -6.52 15.56 1.95
C ASP A 134 -7.20 15.49 0.57
N ARG A 135 -7.56 14.26 0.17
CA ARG A 135 -8.93 13.93 -0.27
C ARG A 135 -9.32 12.50 0.12
N CYS A 136 -10.28 12.47 1.03
CA CYS A 136 -11.27 11.43 1.30
C CYS A 136 -11.51 10.48 0.10
N TRP A 137 -11.15 9.21 0.27
CA TRP A 137 -11.82 8.07 -0.38
C TRP A 137 -12.54 7.32 0.73
N SER A 138 -13.84 7.13 0.55
CA SER A 138 -14.76 6.60 1.57
C SER A 138 -14.25 5.31 2.20
N ILE A 139 -14.48 5.23 3.51
CA ILE A 139 -14.49 4.08 4.42
C ILE A 139 -14.63 2.73 3.67
N ALA A 140 -13.51 2.05 3.40
CA ALA A 140 -13.49 0.61 3.07
C ALA A 140 -12.10 -0.04 3.15
N TRP A 141 -11.00 0.72 3.06
CA TRP A 141 -9.67 0.14 2.79
C TRP A 141 -8.62 0.28 3.90
N TRP A 142 -9.03 0.49 5.17
CA TRP A 142 -8.09 0.70 6.29
C TRP A 142 -8.19 -0.32 7.42
N ARG A 143 -8.49 -1.58 7.08
CA ARG A 143 -8.40 -2.71 8.00
C ARG A 143 -7.51 -3.83 7.45
N ARG A 144 -6.35 -3.53 6.87
CA ARG A 144 -5.38 -4.59 6.50
C ARG A 144 -3.89 -4.23 6.51
N ILE A 145 -3.46 -3.13 7.13
CA ILE A 145 -2.02 -2.85 7.24
C ILE A 145 -1.69 -2.38 8.65
N ARG A 146 -1.72 -3.32 9.59
CA ARG A 146 -0.98 -3.21 10.85
C ARG A 146 -0.68 -4.62 11.34
N LEU A 147 0.50 -5.15 11.00
CA LEU A 147 1.37 -5.99 11.83
C LEU A 147 2.42 -6.71 10.97
N ALA A 148 3.62 -6.15 10.94
CA ALA A 148 4.85 -6.94 10.84
C ALA A 148 5.97 -6.10 11.46
N LYS A 149 5.95 -6.02 12.80
CA LYS A 149 7.15 -5.71 13.60
C LYS A 149 8.11 -6.90 13.45
N GLY A 150 9.40 -6.58 13.37
CA GLY A 150 10.42 -7.45 12.80
C GLY A 150 10.75 -8.73 13.56
N ARG A 151 11.56 -9.54 12.88
CA ARG A 151 12.55 -10.41 13.51
C ARG A 151 13.72 -10.59 12.55
N ARG A 152 14.90 -10.24 13.04
CA ARG A 152 16.21 -10.42 12.40
C ARG A 152 16.72 -11.80 12.84
N VAL A 153 16.99 -12.71 11.91
CA VAL A 153 17.94 -13.81 12.05
C VAL A 153 18.56 -14.04 10.66
N ILE A 154 19.83 -13.69 10.51
CA ILE A 154 20.70 -14.29 9.49
C ILE A 154 21.76 -15.05 10.29
N ARG A 155 21.99 -16.26 9.79
CA ARG A 155 22.84 -17.35 10.27
C ARG A 155 24.30 -16.96 10.45
#